data_AF-A0A9W4TDA8-F1
#
_entry.id   AF-A0A9W4TDA8-F1
#
_cell.length_a   1.000
_cell.length_b   1.000
_cell.length_c   1.000
_cell.angle_alpha   90.00
_cell.angle_beta   90.00
_cell.angle_gamma   90.00
#
_symmetry.space_group_name_H-M   'P 1'
#
loop_
_entity.id
_entity.type
_entity.pdbx_description
1 polymer ?
#
loop_
_entity_poly.entity_id
_entity_poly.type
_entity_poly.pdbx_seq_one_letter_code
_entity_poly.pdbx_strand_id
1 'polypeptide(L)' 'LLEKHPETLRDDIKSLLRNHIFFQDVEELIKLLKPIKEVIVSLEYKSTSLANYFIQLTKLRIAFKSYSTITNVLFRLY' A
#
# COMPACT_ATOMS: atom_id res chain seq x y z
N LEU A 1 -20.81 -16.76 2.98
CA LEU A 1 -20.27 -18.07 2.58
C LEU A 1 -19.20 -18.54 3.58
N LEU A 2 -18.12 -17.79 3.75
CA LEU A 2 -17.06 -18.06 4.74
C LEU A 2 -17.53 -18.18 6.21
N GLU A 3 -18.47 -17.33 6.66
CA GLU A 3 -19.03 -17.40 8.03
C GLU A 3 -19.94 -18.61 8.27
N LYS A 4 -20.59 -19.13 7.21
CA LYS A 4 -21.61 -20.18 7.34
C LYS A 4 -21.06 -21.59 7.14
N HIS A 5 -19.98 -21.72 6.38
CA HIS A 5 -19.35 -23.01 6.04
C HIS A 5 -17.81 -22.91 5.98
N PRO A 6 -17.13 -22.61 7.10
CA PRO A 6 -15.68 -22.46 7.13
C PRO A 6 -14.91 -23.73 6.72
N GLU A 7 -15.54 -24.90 6.82
CA GLU A 7 -15.04 -26.21 6.38
C GLU A 7 -14.80 -26.29 4.87
N THR A 8 -15.50 -25.49 4.06
CA THR A 8 -15.32 -25.46 2.60
C THR A 8 -14.03 -24.78 2.17
N LEU A 9 -13.36 -24.05 3.08
CA LEU A 9 -12.07 -23.48 2.79
C LEU A 9 -10.96 -24.52 2.87
N ARG A 10 -10.06 -24.43 1.90
CA ARG A 10 -8.83 -25.21 1.85
C ARG A 10 -7.89 -24.75 2.98
N ASP A 11 -7.18 -25.70 3.59
CA ASP A 11 -6.44 -25.43 4.84
C ASP A 11 -5.27 -24.46 4.69
N ASP A 12 -4.70 -24.38 3.48
CA ASP A 12 -3.73 -23.37 3.07
C ASP A 12 -4.32 -21.94 3.12
N ILE A 13 -5.55 -21.75 2.62
CA ILE A 13 -6.26 -20.47 2.71
C ILE A 13 -6.58 -20.15 4.18
N LYS A 14 -7.00 -21.13 4.98
CA LYS A 14 -7.26 -20.92 6.41
C LYS A 14 -6.00 -20.49 7.16
N SER A 15 -4.85 -21.09 6.81
CA SER A 15 -3.55 -20.72 7.37
C SER A 15 -3.19 -19.27 7.01
N LEU A 16 -3.36 -18.89 5.75
CA LEU A 16 -3.15 -17.51 5.27
C LEU A 16 -4.06 -16.51 5.99
N LEU A 17 -5.35 -16.81 6.15
CA LEU A 17 -6.33 -15.97 6.83
C LEU A 17 -6.08 -15.84 8.34
N ARG A 18 -5.34 -16.77 8.95
CA ARG A 18 -4.92 -16.69 10.35
C ARG A 18 -3.57 -16.00 10.51
N ASN A 19 -2.83 -15.81 9.42
CA ASN A 19 -1.54 -15.16 9.45
C ASN A 19 -1.72 -13.64 9.52
N HIS A 20 -1.66 -13.09 10.73
CA HIS A 20 -1.75 -11.65 10.97
C HIS A 20 -0.67 -10.86 10.20
N ILE A 21 0.52 -11.42 10.03
CA ILE A 21 1.63 -10.78 9.30
C ILE A 21 1.26 -10.59 7.83
N PHE A 22 0.62 -11.59 7.21
CA PHE A 22 0.16 -11.47 5.82
C PHE A 22 -0.76 -10.25 5.61
N PHE A 23 -1.71 -10.01 6.52
CA PHE A 23 -2.59 -8.84 6.42
C PHE A 23 -1.88 -7.52 6.70
N GLN A 24 -0.91 -7.52 7.63
CA GLN A 24 -0.07 -6.34 7.87
C GLN A 24 0.74 -5.99 6.63
N ASP A 25 1.40 -6.97 6.01
CA ASP A 25 2.19 -6.77 4.78
C ASP A 25 1.31 -6.26 3.63
N VAL A 26 0.10 -6.82 3.47
CA VAL A 26 -0.87 -6.35 2.47
C VAL A 26 -1.33 -4.92 2.75
N GLU A 27 -1.59 -4.58 4.01
CA GLU A 27 -1.98 -3.21 4.38
C GLU A 27 -0.83 -2.21 4.13
N GLU A 28 0.40 -2.62 4.44
CA GLU A 28 1.60 -1.82 4.20
C GLU A 28 1.84 -1.59 2.70
N LEU A 29 1.64 -2.63 1.89
CA LEU A 29 1.68 -2.54 0.43
C LEU A 29 0.60 -1.59 -0.12
N ILE A 30 -0.64 -1.67 0.39
CA ILE A 30 -1.72 -0.76 -0.02
C ILE A 30 -1.36 0.70 0.28
N LYS A 31 -0.81 0.97 1.48
CA LYS A 31 -0.36 2.32 1.87
C LYS A 31 0.72 2.85 0.93
N LEU A 32 1.60 1.99 0.43
CA LEU A 32 2.65 2.34 -0.53
C LEU A 32 2.08 2.59 -1.94
N LEU A 33 1.17 1.73 -2.41
CA LEU A 33 0.61 1.81 -3.77
C LEU A 33 -0.38 2.96 -3.96
N LYS A 34 -1.11 3.34 -2.91
CA LYS A 34 -2.14 4.39 -2.96
C LYS A 34 -1.61 5.74 -3.50
N PRO A 35 -0.55 6.36 -2.94
CA PRO A 35 -0.04 7.64 -3.45
C PRO A 35 0.51 7.54 -4.88
N ILE A 36 1.07 6.38 -5.27
CA ILE A 36 1.51 6.14 -6.66
C ILE A 36 0.31 6.23 -7.60
N LYS A 37 -0.78 5.51 -7.26
CA LYS A 37 -2.01 5.50 -8.06
C LYS A 37 -2.61 6.89 -8.20
N GLU A 38 -2.68 7.65 -7.11
CA GLU A 38 -3.21 9.02 -7.11
C GLU A 38 -2.40 9.96 -8.02
N VAL A 39 -1.07 9.81 -8.01
CA VAL A 39 -0.19 10.58 -8.91
C VAL A 39 -0.40 10.18 -10.36
N ILE A 40 -0.40 8.89 -10.69
CA ILE A 40 -0.63 8.41 -12.07
C ILE A 40 -1.96 8.97 -12.62
N VAL A 41 -3.05 8.80 -11.87
CA VAL A 41 -4.38 9.31 -12.26
C VAL A 41 -4.35 10.83 -12.50
N SER A 42 -3.64 11.57 -11.64
CA SER A 42 -3.50 13.01 -11.81
C SER A 42 -2.65 13.42 -13.00
N LEU A 43 -1.65 12.62 -13.39
CA LEU A 43 -0.75 12.92 -14.51
C LEU A 43 -1.38 12.55 -15.86
N GLU A 44 -2.14 11.46 -15.91
CA GLU A 44 -2.88 11.02 -17.09
C GLU A 44 -4.00 11.98 -17.51
N TYR A 45 -4.41 12.90 -16.63
CA TYR A 45 -5.41 13.90 -16.95
C TYR A 45 -4.91 14.84 -18.07
N LYS A 46 -5.67 14.97 -19.15
CA LYS A 46 -5.27 15.68 -20.40
C LYS A 46 -4.89 17.15 -20.21
N SER A 47 -5.22 17.78 -19.08
CA SER A 47 -4.97 19.19 -18.78
C SER A 47 -3.80 19.42 -17.80
N THR A 48 -2.95 18.43 -17.58
CA THR A 48 -1.85 18.52 -16.61
C THR A 48 -0.68 19.30 -17.20
N SER A 49 -0.38 20.48 -16.66
CA SER A 49 0.80 21.27 -17.05
C SER A 49 2.09 20.65 -16.50
N LEU A 50 3.25 21.01 -17.07
CA LEU A 50 4.56 20.57 -16.57
C LEU A 50 4.77 20.93 -15.08
N ALA A 51 4.22 22.08 -14.64
CA ALA A 51 4.25 22.46 -13.23
C ALA A 51 3.42 21.49 -12.35
N ASN A 52 2.26 21.05 -12.83
CA ASN A 52 1.47 20.04 -12.14
C ASN A 52 2.22 18.69 -12.07
N TYR A 53 2.93 18.29 -13.12
CA TYR A 53 3.82 17.11 -13.07
C TYR A 53 4.86 17.22 -11.95
N PHE A 54 5.57 18.34 -11.88
CA PHE A 54 6.59 18.58 -10.86
C PHE A 54 6.01 18.53 -9.43
N ILE A 55 4.84 19.14 -9.21
CA ILE A 55 4.15 19.14 -7.91
C ILE A 55 3.75 17.72 -7.51
N GLN A 56 3.15 16.95 -8.42
CA GLN A 56 2.66 15.60 -8.10
C GLN A 56 3.82 14.62 -7.82
N LEU A 57 4.91 14.72 -8.58
CA LEU A 57 6.14 13.94 -8.30
C LEU A 57 6.79 14.36 -6.97
N THR A 58 6.77 15.64 -6.62
CA THR A 58 7.28 16.13 -5.33
C THR A 58 6.44 15.61 -4.16
N LYS A 59 5.10 15.61 -4.27
CA LYS A 59 4.22 15.00 -3.27
C LYS A 59 4.48 13.50 -3.10
N LEU A 60 4.70 12.79 -4.21
CA LEU A 60 5.05 11.37 -4.18
C LEU A 60 6.34 11.14 -3.38
N ARG A 61 7.39 11.91 -3.67
CA ARG A 61 8.67 11.85 -2.95
C ARG A 61 8.49 12.08 -1.45
N ILE A 62 7.67 13.06 -1.06
CA ILE A 62 7.39 13.35 0.35
C ILE A 62 6.70 12.17 1.03
N ALA A 63 5.67 11.60 0.39
CA ALA A 63 4.94 10.44 0.91
C ALA A 63 5.87 9.23 1.15
N PHE A 64 6.80 8.96 0.23
CA PHE A 64 7.80 7.90 0.40
C PHE A 64 8.85 8.22 1.47
N LYS A 65 9.26 9.49 1.61
CA LYS A 65 10.21 9.90 2.66
C LYS A 65 9.62 9.74 4.05
N SER A 66 8.34 10.07 4.24
CA SER A 66 7.63 9.79 5.50
C SER A 66 7.58 8.29 5.80
N TYR A 67 7.40 7.46 4.76
CA TYR A 67 7.40 6.00 4.90
C TYR A 67 8.77 5.45 5.34
N SER A 68 9.84 5.88 4.66
CA SER A 68 11.23 5.52 4.99
C SER A 68 11.61 5.90 6.43
N THR A 69 11.08 7.00 6.96
CA THR A 69 11.38 7.42 8.33
C THR A 69 10.74 6.47 9.34
N ILE A 70 9.56 5.94 9.04
CA ILE A 70 8.84 5.00 9.89
C ILE A 70 9.45 3.59 9.81
N THR A 71 9.76 3.10 8.59
CA THR A 71 10.35 1.76 8.41
C THR A 71 11.76 1.65 8.97
N ASN A 72 12.60 2.69 8.88
CA ASN A 72 13.94 2.68 9.49
C ASN A 72 13.91 2.67 11.03
N VAL A 73 12.86 3.22 11.65
CA VAL A 73 12.69 3.16 13.11
C VAL A 73 12.24 1.77 13.54
N LEU A 74 11.30 1.16 12.81
CA LEU A 74 10.78 -0.19 13.12
C LEU A 74 11.81 -1.30 12.85
N PHE A 75 12.62 -1.22 11.80
CA PHE A 75 13.70 -2.18 11.51
C PHE A 75 14.88 -2.12 12.48
N ARG A 76 15.05 -1.02 13.23
CA ARG A 76 16.11 -0.91 14.26
C ARG A 76 15.68 -1.44 15.63
N LEU A 77 14.39 -1.74 15.80
CA LEU A 77 13.81 -2.26 17.04
C LEU A 77 13.63 -3.78 17.03
N TYR A 78 13.95 -4.42 15.91
CA TYR A 78 14.13 -5.87 15.74
C TYR A 78 15.60 -6.18 15.48
#